data_AF-A0A9P5QX87-F1
#
_entry.id   AF-A0A9P5QX87-F1
#
_cell.length_a   1.000
_cell.length_b   1.000
_cell.length_c   1.000
_cell.angle_alpha   90.00
_cell.angle_beta   90.00
_cell.angle_gamma   90.00
#
_symmetry.space_group_name_H-M   'P 1'
#
loop_
_entity.id
_entity.type
_entity.pdbx_description
1 polymer ?
#
loop_
_entity_poly.entity_id
_entity_poly.type
_entity_poly.pdbx_seq_one_letter_code
_entity_poly.pdbx_strand_id
1 'polypeptide(L)'
;MMIASVINNNRNHYDRLGDLLACAQVNKKWHEIFTPLLWRHVETTICYNDGLLDSAVKTRSLKKYGAHIQALAINCAGFIDGYVKELLDHAPPNFPKLKSLRVTGGVRDDALLADLIHRCGGSTGLEHLKLEISMSKWIIPSQLYFDFGPQSIKALFNHAPAIQVFRVTAPKMSSQEIQRFLCSTPNLKEFDIIPTSRRGPIDTSYACLDAADIATGHWLSTSIGSFCCVIYGIPRGNQAQVTDTLSQPPSQPSPRGLSTNNPQPPTIDLQRHVYKELARQKNLHALRLGIPLTASYTSSLTNPNREAEMSRCRQYDCLEMSLSSGMDLLGDLRLVEVAIEDMEVTYTDAEDEWMTKHWPYVYFQIYPESYELDELEMSEVEEVEVEEEEEEEEEEEEEEV
;
A
#
# COMPACT_ATOMS: atom_id res chain seq x y z
N MET A 1 14.64 -18.82 -29.65
CA MET A 1 13.51 -19.32 -28.83
C MET A 1 13.71 -18.79 -27.41
N MET A 2 13.29 -17.55 -27.13
CA MET A 2 13.48 -16.85 -25.83
C MET A 2 12.17 -16.83 -25.03
N ILE A 3 11.57 -18.00 -24.80
CA ILE A 3 10.43 -18.11 -23.87
C ILE A 3 10.93 -18.30 -22.42
N ALA A 4 12.20 -18.70 -22.25
CA ALA A 4 12.75 -19.14 -20.97
C ALA A 4 12.94 -18.04 -19.93
N SER A 5 13.05 -16.77 -20.32
CA SER A 5 13.42 -15.76 -19.35
C SER A 5 12.17 -15.12 -18.68
N VAL A 6 11.07 -14.92 -19.38
CA VAL A 6 9.93 -14.02 -19.01
C VAL A 6 9.22 -14.31 -17.67
N ILE A 7 9.57 -15.33 -16.88
CA ILE A 7 8.67 -15.83 -15.84
C ILE A 7 9.38 -16.17 -14.50
N ASN A 8 9.29 -15.17 -13.63
CA ASN A 8 9.08 -15.19 -12.16
C ASN A 8 10.24 -15.53 -11.18
N ASN A 9 10.28 -14.77 -10.08
CA ASN A 9 11.30 -14.68 -9.02
C ASN A 9 11.02 -15.49 -7.73
N ASN A 10 10.00 -16.35 -7.72
CA ASN A 10 9.61 -17.10 -6.52
C ASN A 10 10.21 -18.52 -6.52
N ARG A 11 11.17 -18.81 -5.62
CA ARG A 11 11.96 -20.07 -5.58
C ARG A 11 11.13 -21.37 -5.73
N ASN A 12 9.96 -21.46 -5.13
CA ASN A 12 9.09 -22.65 -5.21
C ASN A 12 8.29 -22.78 -6.53
N HIS A 13 8.27 -21.72 -7.34
CA HIS A 13 7.55 -21.66 -8.61
C HIS A 13 8.43 -21.99 -9.83
N TYR A 14 9.76 -21.90 -9.70
CA TYR A 14 10.70 -22.12 -10.80
C TYR A 14 10.67 -23.54 -11.33
N ASP A 15 10.66 -24.53 -10.44
CA ASP A 15 10.70 -25.96 -10.83
C ASP A 15 9.51 -26.30 -11.73
N ARG A 16 8.31 -25.83 -11.36
CA ARG A 16 7.08 -26.09 -12.12
C ARG A 16 7.05 -25.43 -13.48
N LEU A 17 7.70 -24.27 -13.62
CA LEU A 17 7.66 -23.53 -14.87
C LEU A 17 8.69 -24.07 -15.88
N GLY A 18 9.87 -24.46 -15.41
CA GLY A 18 10.87 -25.14 -16.24
C GLY A 18 10.27 -26.36 -16.94
N ASP A 19 9.48 -27.15 -16.19
CA ASP A 19 8.75 -28.31 -16.72
C ASP A 19 7.72 -27.92 -17.79
N LEU A 20 6.88 -26.91 -17.52
CA LEU A 20 5.87 -26.44 -18.50
C LEU A 20 6.51 -25.92 -19.77
N LEU A 21 7.65 -25.24 -19.65
CA LEU A 21 8.41 -24.74 -20.78
C LEU A 21 8.98 -25.89 -21.60
N ALA A 22 9.63 -26.86 -20.95
CA ALA A 22 10.12 -28.07 -21.59
C ALA A 22 8.98 -28.79 -22.33
N CYS A 23 7.82 -28.93 -21.68
CA CYS A 23 6.62 -29.50 -22.27
C CYS A 23 6.17 -28.74 -23.52
N ALA A 24 6.12 -27.40 -23.48
CA ALA A 24 5.73 -26.58 -24.62
C ALA A 24 6.71 -26.66 -25.81
N GLN A 25 7.92 -27.22 -25.62
CA GLN A 25 8.94 -27.42 -26.64
C GLN A 25 8.88 -28.82 -27.29
N VAL A 26 8.16 -29.79 -26.69
CA VAL A 26 8.14 -31.18 -27.16
C VAL A 26 7.58 -31.31 -28.58
N ASN A 27 6.39 -30.76 -28.83
CA ASN A 27 5.74 -30.78 -30.15
C ASN A 27 4.66 -29.68 -30.24
N LYS A 28 4.08 -29.48 -31.43
CA LYS A 28 3.04 -28.46 -31.68
C LYS A 28 1.81 -28.60 -30.79
N LYS A 29 1.33 -29.83 -30.57
CA LYS A 29 0.14 -30.08 -29.75
C LYS A 29 0.40 -29.72 -28.28
N TRP A 30 1.57 -30.07 -27.77
CA TRP A 30 1.98 -29.70 -26.42
C TRP A 30 2.17 -28.19 -26.31
N HIS A 31 2.78 -27.56 -27.31
CA HIS A 31 2.89 -26.11 -27.37
C HIS A 31 1.52 -25.43 -27.23
N GLU A 32 0.50 -25.87 -27.97
CA GLU A 32 -0.86 -25.32 -27.89
C GLU A 32 -1.51 -25.53 -26.52
N ILE A 33 -1.30 -26.69 -25.88
CA ILE A 33 -1.87 -27.02 -24.56
C ILE A 33 -1.20 -26.21 -23.44
N PHE A 34 0.13 -26.10 -23.46
CA PHE A 34 0.90 -25.53 -22.35
C PHE A 34 1.11 -24.02 -22.48
N THR A 35 1.01 -23.44 -23.68
CA THR A 35 1.14 -21.97 -23.87
C THR A 35 0.18 -21.18 -23.00
N PRO A 36 -1.15 -21.46 -22.95
CA PRO A 36 -2.05 -20.72 -22.07
C PRO A 36 -1.69 -20.80 -20.58
N LEU A 37 -1.09 -21.92 -20.14
CA LEU A 37 -0.66 -22.13 -18.76
C LEU A 37 0.60 -21.34 -18.44
N LEU A 38 1.57 -21.33 -19.36
CA LEU A 38 2.80 -20.52 -19.26
C LEU A 38 2.50 -19.03 -19.16
N TRP A 39 1.53 -18.54 -19.94
CA TRP A 39 1.17 -17.12 -19.99
C TRP A 39 0.08 -16.72 -19.01
N ARG A 40 -0.38 -17.62 -18.14
CA ARG A 40 -1.50 -17.34 -17.21
C ARG A 40 -1.15 -16.28 -16.17
N HIS A 41 0.07 -16.33 -15.65
CA HIS A 41 0.58 -15.43 -14.62
C HIS A 41 1.90 -14.84 -15.09
N VAL A 42 1.91 -13.55 -15.39
CA VAL A 42 3.10 -12.85 -15.88
C VAL A 42 3.57 -11.90 -14.79
N GLU A 43 4.83 -12.03 -14.41
CA GLU A 43 5.47 -11.13 -13.46
C GLU A 43 6.71 -10.55 -14.12
N THR A 44 6.74 -9.23 -14.21
CA THR A 44 7.81 -8.48 -14.86
C THR A 44 8.63 -7.84 -13.75
N THR A 45 9.92 -8.18 -13.67
CA THR A 45 10.85 -7.53 -12.75
C THR A 45 11.82 -6.71 -13.57
N ILE A 46 11.89 -5.41 -13.30
CA ILE A 46 12.97 -4.57 -13.80
C ILE A 46 14.15 -4.74 -12.85
N CYS A 47 15.15 -5.51 -13.29
CA CYS A 47 16.49 -5.38 -12.75
C CYS A 47 17.24 -4.42 -13.68
N TYR A 48 17.92 -3.41 -13.13
CA TYR A 48 18.62 -2.36 -13.88
C TYR A 48 19.59 -2.86 -14.98
N ASN A 49 19.90 -4.17 -15.01
CA ASN A 49 20.81 -4.79 -15.96
C ASN A 49 20.27 -6.04 -16.69
N ASP A 50 19.03 -6.51 -16.44
CA ASP A 50 18.55 -7.78 -17.03
C ASP A 50 17.26 -7.62 -17.83
N GLY A 51 17.43 -7.66 -19.16
CA GLY A 51 16.45 -7.44 -20.22
C GLY A 51 15.38 -8.52 -20.38
N LEU A 52 14.72 -8.89 -19.29
CA LEU A 52 13.68 -9.91 -19.25
C LEU A 52 12.37 -9.47 -19.91
N LEU A 53 11.80 -8.34 -19.45
CA LEU A 53 10.67 -7.74 -20.14
C LEU A 53 11.11 -7.12 -21.46
N ASP A 54 12.30 -6.51 -21.50
CA ASP A 54 12.89 -5.98 -22.72
C ASP A 54 12.92 -7.06 -23.82
N SER A 55 13.30 -8.30 -23.47
CA SER A 55 13.16 -9.45 -24.37
C SER A 55 11.70 -9.75 -24.75
N ALA A 56 10.76 -9.81 -23.81
CA ALA A 56 9.35 -10.11 -24.10
C ALA A 56 8.67 -9.06 -25.01
N VAL A 57 8.98 -7.79 -24.76
CA VAL A 57 8.56 -6.60 -25.51
C VAL A 57 9.20 -6.65 -26.90
N LYS A 58 10.52 -6.85 -26.98
CA LYS A 58 11.26 -7.04 -28.24
C LYS A 58 10.71 -8.21 -29.05
N THR A 59 10.33 -9.32 -28.42
CA THR A 59 9.79 -10.50 -29.10
C THR A 59 8.29 -10.40 -29.40
N ARG A 60 7.61 -9.30 -29.05
CA ARG A 60 6.16 -9.11 -29.23
C ARG A 60 5.32 -10.21 -28.58
N SER A 61 5.84 -10.85 -27.52
CA SER A 61 5.18 -12.00 -26.90
C SER A 61 3.90 -11.57 -26.16
N LEU A 62 3.91 -10.39 -25.53
CA LEU A 62 2.72 -9.83 -24.88
C LEU A 62 1.58 -9.66 -25.88
N LYS A 63 1.83 -9.05 -27.05
CA LYS A 63 0.83 -8.93 -28.12
C LYS A 63 0.28 -10.29 -28.58
N LYS A 64 1.14 -11.31 -28.69
CA LYS A 64 0.76 -12.65 -29.16
C LYS A 64 -0.05 -13.43 -28.13
N TYR A 65 0.32 -13.37 -26.86
CA TYR A 65 -0.21 -14.25 -25.81
C TYR A 65 -1.02 -13.53 -24.73
N GLY A 66 -1.21 -12.21 -24.83
CA GLY A 66 -1.91 -11.41 -23.82
C GLY A 66 -3.35 -11.85 -23.56
N ALA A 67 -4.01 -12.51 -24.51
CA ALA A 67 -5.33 -13.11 -24.32
C ALA A 67 -5.37 -14.27 -23.30
N HIS A 68 -4.22 -14.81 -22.89
CA HIS A 68 -4.10 -15.87 -21.89
C HIS A 68 -3.78 -15.35 -20.49
N ILE A 69 -3.34 -14.09 -20.36
CA ILE A 69 -2.90 -13.51 -19.09
C ILE A 69 -4.10 -13.29 -18.17
N GLN A 70 -4.02 -13.85 -16.96
CA GLN A 70 -5.02 -13.72 -15.89
C GLN A 70 -4.51 -12.89 -14.72
N ALA A 71 -3.20 -12.89 -14.49
CA ALA A 71 -2.55 -12.01 -13.52
C ALA A 71 -1.32 -11.37 -14.15
N LEU A 72 -1.18 -10.06 -13.98
CA LEU A 72 -0.03 -9.28 -14.42
C LEU A 72 0.53 -8.54 -13.21
N ALA A 73 1.78 -8.85 -12.87
CA ALA A 73 2.55 -8.14 -11.87
C ALA A 73 3.67 -7.35 -12.57
N ILE A 74 3.75 -6.06 -12.30
CA ILE A 74 4.70 -5.13 -12.90
C ILE A 74 5.53 -4.52 -11.79
N ASN A 75 6.80 -4.88 -11.70
CA ASN A 75 7.72 -4.32 -10.72
C ASN A 75 8.59 -3.24 -11.36
N CYS A 76 8.16 -2.00 -11.19
CA CYS A 76 8.83 -0.78 -11.61
C CYS A 76 9.80 -0.31 -10.52
N ALA A 77 10.87 -1.07 -10.28
CA ALA A 77 11.97 -0.58 -9.44
C ALA A 77 12.66 0.61 -10.13
N GLY A 78 12.22 1.83 -9.81
CA GLY A 78 12.73 3.09 -10.40
C GLY A 78 11.69 3.88 -11.21
N PHE A 79 12.04 5.11 -11.61
CA PHE A 79 11.14 6.02 -12.34
C PHE A 79 11.12 5.70 -13.82
N ILE A 80 10.11 4.98 -14.29
CA ILE A 80 10.06 4.70 -15.72
C ILE A 80 8.60 4.64 -16.20
N ASP A 81 7.96 5.82 -16.30
CA ASP A 81 6.76 5.98 -17.15
C ASP A 81 7.03 5.39 -18.55
N GLY A 82 8.27 5.55 -19.04
CA GLY A 82 8.74 4.93 -20.28
C GLY A 82 8.57 3.41 -20.34
N TYR A 83 8.69 2.70 -19.21
CA TYR A 83 8.55 1.24 -19.17
C TYR A 83 7.08 0.82 -19.25
N VAL A 84 6.20 1.49 -18.49
CA VAL A 84 4.76 1.25 -18.60
C VAL A 84 4.29 1.59 -20.01
N LYS A 85 4.77 2.71 -20.57
CA LYS A 85 4.50 3.10 -21.96
C LYS A 85 4.97 2.05 -22.95
N GLU A 86 6.21 1.57 -22.83
CA GLU A 86 6.77 0.54 -23.72
C GLU A 86 6.00 -0.79 -23.60
N LEU A 87 5.63 -1.19 -22.37
CA LEU A 87 4.75 -2.33 -22.15
C LEU A 87 3.41 -2.15 -22.87
N LEU A 88 2.78 -0.97 -22.77
CA LEU A 88 1.50 -0.67 -23.42
C LEU A 88 1.60 -0.62 -24.95
N ASP A 89 2.71 -0.13 -25.49
CA ASP A 89 3.01 -0.08 -26.93
C ASP A 89 3.15 -1.51 -27.52
N HIS A 90 3.59 -2.47 -26.71
CA HIS A 90 3.79 -3.87 -27.11
C HIS A 90 2.72 -4.84 -26.59
N ALA A 91 1.79 -4.37 -25.77
CA ALA A 91 0.65 -5.11 -25.27
C ALA A 91 -0.46 -5.25 -26.35
N PRO A 92 -1.36 -6.23 -26.20
CA PRO A 92 -2.62 -6.20 -26.93
C PRO A 92 -3.45 -4.94 -26.54
N PRO A 93 -4.44 -4.55 -27.35
CA PRO A 93 -5.36 -3.47 -27.00
C PRO A 93 -6.24 -3.81 -25.79
N ASN A 94 -6.39 -5.08 -25.42
CA ASN A 94 -7.05 -5.51 -24.20
C ASN A 94 -6.48 -6.85 -23.69
N PHE A 95 -6.65 -7.08 -22.40
CA PHE A 95 -6.34 -8.32 -21.71
C PHE A 95 -7.66 -8.96 -21.23
N PRO A 96 -8.37 -9.70 -22.10
CA PRO A 96 -9.75 -10.10 -21.85
C PRO A 96 -9.95 -11.05 -20.67
N LYS A 97 -8.87 -11.68 -20.17
CA LYS A 97 -8.89 -12.60 -19.03
C LYS A 97 -8.17 -12.05 -17.79
N LEU A 98 -7.61 -10.85 -17.86
CA LEU A 98 -6.79 -10.29 -16.80
C LEU A 98 -7.66 -9.85 -15.63
N LYS A 99 -7.60 -10.61 -14.54
CA LYS A 99 -8.37 -10.41 -13.32
C LYS A 99 -7.56 -9.76 -12.21
N SER A 100 -6.24 -9.84 -12.27
CA SER A 100 -5.36 -9.29 -11.23
C SER A 100 -4.26 -8.44 -11.86
N LEU A 101 -4.21 -7.18 -11.46
CA LEU A 101 -3.14 -6.24 -11.81
C LEU A 101 -2.43 -5.83 -10.53
N ARG A 102 -1.11 -6.05 -10.49
CA ARG A 102 -0.24 -5.52 -9.45
C ARG A 102 0.83 -4.66 -10.10
N VAL A 103 1.03 -3.45 -9.60
CA VAL A 103 2.15 -2.60 -9.97
C VAL A 103 2.89 -2.23 -8.69
N THR A 104 4.18 -2.56 -8.61
CA THR A 104 5.04 -2.15 -7.51
C THR A 104 6.03 -1.09 -7.98
N GLY A 105 6.25 -0.04 -7.20
CA GLY A 105 7.14 1.07 -7.57
C GLY A 105 6.41 2.39 -7.72
N GLY A 106 6.49 3.04 -8.89
CA GLY A 106 5.75 4.27 -9.18
C GLY A 106 5.52 4.50 -10.67
N VAL A 107 4.38 5.12 -10.99
CA VAL A 107 3.98 5.55 -12.35
C VAL A 107 3.44 6.97 -12.20
N ARG A 108 4.13 7.97 -12.76
CA ARG A 108 3.81 9.39 -12.57
C ARG A 108 2.85 9.93 -13.62
N ASP A 109 2.63 9.20 -14.69
CA ASP A 109 1.66 9.56 -15.72
C ASP A 109 0.32 8.86 -15.45
N ASP A 110 -0.66 9.62 -14.96
CA ASP A 110 -2.03 9.17 -14.73
C ASP A 110 -2.68 8.59 -16.01
N ALA A 111 -2.35 9.12 -17.20
CA ALA A 111 -2.91 8.62 -18.45
C ALA A 111 -2.39 7.22 -18.80
N LEU A 112 -1.09 6.96 -18.54
CA LEU A 112 -0.53 5.61 -18.73
C LEU A 112 -1.14 4.61 -17.77
N LEU A 113 -1.31 4.99 -16.51
CA LEU A 113 -1.92 4.13 -15.50
C LEU A 113 -3.41 3.87 -15.83
N ALA A 114 -4.13 4.90 -16.27
CA ALA A 114 -5.51 4.78 -16.73
C ALA A 114 -5.65 3.87 -17.96
N ASP A 115 -4.78 3.98 -18.97
CA ASP A 115 -4.76 3.09 -20.13
C ASP A 115 -4.48 1.65 -19.70
N LEU A 116 -3.49 1.44 -18.82
CA LEU A 116 -3.20 0.11 -18.28
C LEU A 116 -4.41 -0.51 -17.57
N ILE A 117 -5.10 0.24 -16.71
CA ILE A 117 -6.32 -0.21 -16.03
C ILE A 117 -7.42 -0.48 -17.06
N HIS A 118 -7.64 0.42 -18.02
CA HIS A 118 -8.70 0.29 -19.03
C HIS A 118 -8.56 -0.97 -19.89
N ARG A 119 -7.32 -1.41 -20.16
CA ARG A 119 -7.06 -2.64 -20.93
C ARG A 119 -7.36 -3.93 -20.14
N CYS A 120 -7.61 -3.86 -18.83
CA CYS A 120 -7.81 -5.04 -17.98
C CYS A 120 -9.24 -5.61 -18.06
N GLY A 121 -9.41 -6.87 -17.67
CA GLY A 121 -10.72 -7.46 -17.32
C GLY A 121 -11.69 -7.78 -18.44
N GLY A 122 -11.53 -7.20 -19.64
CA GLY A 122 -12.46 -7.40 -20.75
C GLY A 122 -13.93 -7.22 -20.32
N SER A 123 -14.79 -8.20 -20.63
CA SER A 123 -16.19 -8.21 -20.19
C SER A 123 -16.39 -8.66 -18.74
N THR A 124 -15.40 -9.29 -18.10
CA THR A 124 -15.51 -9.81 -16.73
C THR A 124 -15.10 -8.80 -15.66
N GLY A 125 -14.40 -7.73 -16.06
CA GLY A 125 -13.85 -6.74 -15.13
C GLY A 125 -12.57 -7.21 -14.42
N LEU A 126 -11.91 -6.26 -13.76
CA LEU A 126 -10.73 -6.50 -12.94
C LEU A 126 -11.19 -6.84 -11.51
N GLU A 127 -10.64 -7.91 -10.92
CA GLU A 127 -10.99 -8.38 -9.57
C GLU A 127 -10.01 -7.86 -8.51
N HIS A 128 -8.71 -7.79 -8.84
CA HIS A 128 -7.67 -7.34 -7.91
C HIS A 128 -6.85 -6.22 -8.54
N LEU A 129 -6.81 -5.06 -7.90
CA LEU A 129 -5.93 -3.96 -8.24
C LEU A 129 -5.04 -3.63 -7.04
N LYS A 130 -3.72 -3.78 -7.23
CA LYS A 130 -2.70 -3.47 -6.22
C LYS A 130 -1.66 -2.52 -6.79
N LEU A 131 -1.57 -1.32 -6.27
CA LEU A 131 -0.59 -0.31 -6.65
C LEU A 131 0.21 0.05 -5.40
N GLU A 132 1.38 -0.56 -5.26
CA GLU A 132 2.15 -0.56 -4.02
C GLU A 132 3.49 0.13 -4.23
N ILE A 133 3.87 1.03 -3.34
CA ILE A 133 5.21 1.61 -3.39
C ILE A 133 6.17 0.64 -2.72
N SER A 134 7.12 0.08 -3.48
CA SER A 134 8.19 -0.76 -2.91
C SER A 134 9.30 0.13 -2.37
N MET A 135 9.42 0.21 -1.05
CA MET A 135 10.54 0.89 -0.39
C MET A 135 11.74 -0.05 -0.35
N SER A 136 12.42 -0.22 -1.49
CA SER A 136 13.76 -0.81 -1.45
C SER A 136 14.71 0.17 -0.74
N LYS A 137 15.63 -0.34 0.08
CA LYS A 137 16.61 0.45 0.86
C LYS A 137 17.42 1.46 0.03
N TRP A 138 17.47 1.26 -1.29
CA TRP A 138 18.35 1.99 -2.21
C TRP A 138 17.66 3.13 -2.98
N ILE A 139 16.32 3.27 -2.91
CA ILE A 139 15.61 4.29 -3.69
C ILE A 139 15.13 5.41 -2.79
N ILE A 140 15.47 6.64 -3.16
CA ILE A 140 15.02 7.85 -2.46
C ILE A 140 13.48 7.90 -2.48
N PRO A 141 12.82 7.83 -1.31
CA PRO A 141 11.37 7.75 -1.24
C PRO A 141 10.69 8.88 -2.00
N SER A 142 11.21 10.12 -1.99
CA SER A 142 10.55 11.28 -2.59
C SER A 142 10.16 11.15 -4.06
N GLN A 143 10.71 10.18 -4.77
CA GLN A 143 10.54 10.07 -6.21
C GLN A 143 9.56 8.93 -6.63
N LEU A 144 9.25 7.95 -5.77
CA LEU A 144 8.46 6.74 -6.14
C LEU A 144 6.96 6.89 -5.84
N TYR A 145 6.16 7.62 -6.60
CA TYR A 145 4.72 7.72 -6.34
C TYR A 145 3.91 7.27 -7.54
N PHE A 146 2.66 6.88 -7.29
CA PHE A 146 1.67 6.73 -8.34
C PHE A 146 0.91 8.05 -8.49
N ASP A 147 0.83 8.57 -9.70
CA ASP A 147 -0.14 9.60 -10.02
C ASP A 147 -1.48 8.93 -10.36
N PHE A 148 -2.11 8.31 -9.34
CA PHE A 148 -3.43 7.73 -9.49
C PHE A 148 -4.47 8.84 -9.38
N GLY A 149 -4.71 9.52 -10.50
CA GLY A 149 -5.51 10.72 -10.61
C GLY A 149 -6.89 10.50 -11.27
N PRO A 150 -7.53 11.58 -11.77
CA PRO A 150 -8.87 11.53 -12.31
C PRO A 150 -9.07 10.54 -13.47
N GLN A 151 -8.05 10.31 -14.31
CA GLN A 151 -8.17 9.36 -15.42
C GLN A 151 -8.13 7.93 -14.91
N SER A 152 -7.22 7.62 -13.99
CA SER A 152 -7.13 6.29 -13.36
C SER A 152 -8.38 5.97 -12.55
N ILE A 153 -8.94 6.96 -11.83
CA ILE A 153 -10.21 6.82 -11.09
C ILE A 153 -11.35 6.51 -12.06
N LYS A 154 -11.46 7.26 -13.16
CA LYS A 154 -12.48 6.98 -14.19
C LYS A 154 -12.33 5.57 -14.77
N ALA A 155 -11.10 5.13 -15.03
CA ALA A 155 -10.84 3.78 -15.51
C ALA A 155 -11.23 2.71 -14.47
N LEU A 156 -10.90 2.93 -13.19
CA LEU A 156 -11.25 2.07 -12.06
C LEU A 156 -12.76 1.86 -11.94
N PHE A 157 -13.57 2.92 -12.08
CA PHE A 157 -15.03 2.82 -11.96
C PHE A 157 -15.67 1.89 -13.00
N ASN A 158 -15.03 1.65 -14.15
CA ASN A 158 -15.51 0.66 -15.12
C ASN A 158 -15.38 -0.79 -14.61
N HIS A 159 -14.56 -1.02 -13.59
CA HIS A 159 -14.33 -2.33 -13.00
C HIS A 159 -14.98 -2.49 -11.61
N ALA A 160 -15.54 -1.42 -11.03
CA ALA A 160 -16.05 -1.40 -9.66
C ALA A 160 -16.92 -2.61 -9.27
N PRO A 161 -17.87 -3.10 -10.10
CA PRO A 161 -18.68 -4.27 -9.73
C PRO A 161 -17.89 -5.57 -9.53
N ALA A 162 -16.74 -5.72 -10.19
CA ALA A 162 -15.92 -6.93 -10.16
C ALA A 162 -14.81 -6.88 -9.10
N ILE A 163 -14.44 -5.69 -8.61
CA ILE A 163 -13.32 -5.53 -7.68
C ILE A 163 -13.63 -6.21 -6.34
N GLN A 164 -12.72 -7.09 -5.94
CA GLN A 164 -12.67 -7.77 -4.66
C GLN A 164 -11.52 -7.27 -3.78
N VAL A 165 -10.39 -6.88 -4.40
CA VAL A 165 -9.23 -6.36 -3.69
C VAL A 165 -8.79 -5.06 -4.32
N PHE A 166 -8.83 -3.99 -3.55
CA PHE A 166 -8.32 -2.68 -3.94
C PHE A 166 -7.28 -2.23 -2.91
N ARG A 167 -6.01 -2.20 -3.33
CA ARG A 167 -4.90 -1.69 -2.52
C ARG A 167 -4.13 -0.65 -3.30
N VAL A 168 -4.16 0.61 -2.88
CA VAL A 168 -3.46 1.69 -3.58
C VAL A 168 -2.76 2.60 -2.59
N THR A 169 -1.47 2.80 -2.81
CA THR A 169 -0.67 3.77 -2.07
C THR A 169 -0.72 5.14 -2.74
N ALA A 170 -1.06 6.17 -1.97
CA ALA A 170 -1.17 7.58 -2.36
C ALA A 170 -2.12 7.91 -3.52
N PRO A 171 -3.36 7.38 -3.57
CA PRO A 171 -4.29 7.77 -4.62
C PRO A 171 -4.71 9.23 -4.45
N LYS A 172 -4.81 9.98 -5.57
CA LYS A 172 -5.42 11.32 -5.59
C LYS A 172 -6.94 11.23 -5.66
N MET A 173 -7.53 10.39 -4.80
CA MET A 173 -8.98 10.21 -4.67
C MET A 173 -9.52 11.10 -3.55
N SER A 174 -10.51 11.92 -3.87
CA SER A 174 -11.28 12.66 -2.87
C SER A 174 -12.14 11.73 -2.02
N SER A 175 -12.55 12.21 -0.85
CA SER A 175 -13.49 11.49 0.03
C SER A 175 -14.77 11.04 -0.71
N GLN A 176 -15.38 11.92 -1.52
CA GLN A 176 -16.57 11.59 -2.30
C GLN A 176 -16.32 10.48 -3.33
N GLU A 177 -15.15 10.47 -3.96
CA GLU A 177 -14.78 9.40 -4.90
C GLU A 177 -14.55 8.07 -4.19
N ILE A 178 -13.92 8.08 -3.01
CA ILE A 178 -13.77 6.90 -2.17
C ILE A 178 -15.15 6.38 -1.76
N GLN A 179 -16.02 7.24 -1.26
CA GLN A 179 -17.38 6.88 -0.86
C GLN A 179 -18.18 6.32 -2.03
N ARG A 180 -18.11 6.96 -3.20
CA ARG A 180 -18.75 6.46 -4.43
C ARG A 180 -18.19 5.09 -4.83
N PHE A 181 -16.88 4.86 -4.67
CA PHE A 181 -16.25 3.58 -4.97
C PHE A 181 -16.73 2.47 -4.02
N LEU A 182 -16.75 2.70 -2.71
CA LEU A 182 -17.30 1.78 -1.71
C LEU A 182 -18.80 1.47 -1.95
N CYS A 183 -19.55 2.46 -2.43
CA CYS A 183 -20.94 2.30 -2.85
C CYS A 183 -21.11 1.61 -4.22
N SER A 184 -20.05 1.40 -5.01
CA SER A 184 -20.11 0.79 -6.35
C SER A 184 -19.45 -0.59 -6.42
N THR A 185 -18.93 -1.10 -5.31
CA THR A 185 -18.10 -2.32 -5.22
C THR A 185 -18.72 -3.37 -4.29
N PRO A 186 -19.84 -4.00 -4.68
CA PRO A 186 -20.59 -4.92 -3.82
C PRO A 186 -19.80 -6.18 -3.43
N ASN A 187 -18.76 -6.52 -4.20
CA ASN A 187 -17.92 -7.72 -3.99
C ASN A 187 -16.60 -7.41 -3.26
N LEU A 188 -16.42 -6.18 -2.76
CA LEU A 188 -15.18 -5.75 -2.14
C LEU A 188 -14.93 -6.55 -0.85
N LYS A 189 -13.77 -7.20 -0.78
CA LYS A 189 -13.28 -7.97 0.37
C LYS A 189 -12.14 -7.27 1.08
N GLU A 190 -11.31 -6.57 0.33
CA GLU A 190 -10.18 -5.82 0.88
C GLU A 190 -10.17 -4.42 0.28
N PHE A 191 -10.17 -3.44 1.16
CA PHE A 191 -10.05 -2.03 0.83
C PHE A 191 -8.86 -1.45 1.60
N ASP A 192 -7.85 -0.99 0.88
CA ASP A 192 -6.62 -0.48 1.46
C ASP A 192 -6.16 0.76 0.68
N ILE A 193 -6.40 1.93 1.26
CA ILE A 193 -5.88 3.19 0.76
C ILE A 193 -4.89 3.73 1.78
N ILE A 194 -3.63 3.75 1.38
CA ILE A 194 -2.54 4.24 2.22
C ILE A 194 -2.16 5.64 1.75
N PRO A 195 -2.48 6.73 2.47
CA PRO A 195 -1.95 8.03 2.14
C PRO A 195 -0.43 8.02 2.31
N THR A 196 0.29 8.77 1.48
CA THR A 196 1.73 8.99 1.69
C THR A 196 1.98 10.39 2.20
N SER A 197 2.40 10.51 3.45
CA SER A 197 3.06 11.71 3.94
C SER A 197 4.53 11.60 3.53
N ARG A 198 4.98 12.38 2.53
CA ARG A 198 6.37 12.29 2.09
C ARG A 198 7.27 13.41 2.57
N ARG A 199 6.78 14.64 2.69
CA ARG A 199 7.59 15.81 3.06
C ARG A 199 6.79 16.97 3.65
N GLY A 200 5.63 16.71 4.26
CA GLY A 200 4.80 17.79 4.77
C GLY A 200 3.60 17.30 5.56
N PRO A 201 2.74 18.22 6.01
CA PRO A 201 1.43 17.88 6.53
C PRO A 201 0.75 16.93 5.54
N ILE A 202 0.07 15.91 6.06
CA ILE A 202 -0.74 15.02 5.22
C ILE A 202 -1.68 15.91 4.42
N ASP A 203 -1.60 15.79 3.10
CA ASP A 203 -2.58 16.41 2.23
C ASP A 203 -3.90 15.64 2.39
N THR A 204 -4.70 16.05 3.37
CA THR A 204 -6.01 15.47 3.67
C THR A 204 -7.00 15.62 2.51
N SER A 205 -6.64 16.34 1.44
CA SER A 205 -7.52 16.46 0.27
C SER A 205 -7.63 15.17 -0.53
N TYR A 206 -6.72 14.20 -0.31
CA TYR A 206 -6.73 12.92 -1.01
C TYR A 206 -6.49 11.73 -0.09
N ALA A 207 -6.93 10.54 -0.54
CA ALA A 207 -6.70 9.26 0.14
C ALA A 207 -7.28 9.18 1.57
N CYS A 208 -8.20 10.08 1.92
CA CYS A 208 -8.84 10.15 3.22
C CYS A 208 -10.37 10.23 3.02
N LEU A 209 -11.11 9.64 3.95
CA LEU A 209 -12.57 9.57 3.95
C LEU A 209 -13.14 10.52 5.00
N ASP A 210 -13.97 11.46 4.59
CA ASP A 210 -14.65 12.40 5.48
C ASP A 210 -15.76 11.67 6.22
N ALA A 211 -15.79 11.78 7.55
CA ALA A 211 -16.83 11.17 8.36
C ALA A 211 -18.24 11.62 7.94
N ALA A 212 -18.41 12.86 7.45
CA ALA A 212 -19.70 13.35 6.95
C ALA A 212 -20.13 12.64 5.65
N ASP A 213 -19.19 12.31 4.77
CA ASP A 213 -19.47 11.54 3.55
C ASP A 213 -19.82 10.08 3.87
N ILE A 214 -19.21 9.51 4.91
CA ILE A 214 -19.59 8.18 5.43
C ILE A 214 -21.03 8.21 5.93
N ALA A 215 -21.37 9.18 6.79
CA ALA A 215 -22.68 9.28 7.43
C ALA A 215 -23.83 9.50 6.44
N THR A 216 -23.55 10.06 5.26
CA THR A 216 -24.56 10.31 4.23
C THR A 216 -24.67 9.19 3.20
N GLY A 217 -23.66 8.35 3.05
CA GLY A 217 -23.70 7.21 2.14
C GLY A 217 -23.95 5.89 2.84
N HIS A 218 -24.13 4.84 2.04
CA HIS A 218 -24.35 3.50 2.54
C HIS A 218 -23.54 2.54 1.69
N TRP A 219 -22.45 2.01 2.25
CA TRP A 219 -21.57 1.10 1.54
C TRP A 219 -22.34 -0.13 1.03
N LEU A 220 -22.21 -0.45 -0.26
CA LEU A 220 -22.87 -1.64 -0.81
C LEU A 220 -22.11 -2.92 -0.45
N SER A 221 -20.81 -2.81 -0.20
CA SER A 221 -20.05 -3.95 0.29
C SER A 221 -20.51 -4.33 1.70
N THR A 222 -20.77 -5.63 1.87
CA THR A 222 -21.00 -6.29 3.16
C THR A 222 -19.95 -7.37 3.42
N SER A 223 -19.05 -7.57 2.46
CA SER A 223 -18.03 -8.61 2.47
C SER A 223 -16.64 -8.09 2.82
N ILE A 224 -16.50 -6.82 3.20
CA ILE A 224 -15.20 -6.26 3.56
C ILE A 224 -14.66 -7.04 4.77
N GLY A 225 -13.54 -7.70 4.57
CA GLY A 225 -12.77 -8.40 5.60
C GLY A 225 -11.59 -7.59 6.12
N SER A 226 -10.99 -6.76 5.25
CA SER A 226 -9.90 -5.87 5.61
C SER A 226 -10.23 -4.45 5.16
N PHE A 227 -10.20 -3.49 6.07
CA PHE A 227 -10.41 -2.08 5.81
C PHE A 227 -9.22 -1.26 6.33
N CYS A 228 -8.57 -0.52 5.45
CA CYS A 228 -7.48 0.40 5.74
C CYS A 228 -7.74 1.73 5.04
N CYS A 229 -8.01 2.78 5.82
CA CYS A 229 -8.25 4.14 5.31
C CYS A 229 -8.18 5.16 6.46
N VAL A 230 -7.67 6.35 6.17
CA VAL A 230 -7.78 7.49 7.08
C VAL A 230 -9.23 7.99 7.07
N ILE A 231 -9.84 8.10 8.25
CA ILE A 231 -11.13 8.75 8.43
C ILE A 231 -10.91 10.08 9.14
N TYR A 232 -11.29 11.19 8.52
CA TYR A 232 -11.07 12.55 9.02
C TYR A 232 -12.39 13.32 9.22
N GLY A 233 -12.31 14.57 9.69
CA GLY A 233 -13.48 15.45 9.81
C GLY A 233 -14.29 15.25 11.08
N ILE A 234 -13.71 14.62 12.10
CA ILE A 234 -14.35 14.43 13.42
C ILE A 234 -13.65 15.37 14.42
N PRO A 235 -14.22 16.55 14.74
CA PRO A 235 -13.58 17.47 15.66
C PRO A 235 -13.65 16.93 17.09
N ARG A 236 -12.54 17.02 17.82
CA ARG A 236 -12.48 16.68 19.24
C ARG A 236 -12.95 17.85 20.09
N GLY A 237 -13.87 17.59 21.01
CA GLY A 237 -14.47 18.63 21.87
C GLY A 237 -13.46 19.41 22.72
N ASN A 238 -12.28 18.83 22.97
CA ASN A 238 -11.28 19.37 23.89
C ASN A 238 -10.14 20.11 23.18
N GLN A 239 -10.03 20.00 21.85
CA GLN A 239 -8.84 20.44 21.10
C GLN A 239 -8.89 21.85 20.54
N ALA A 240 -10.04 22.51 20.56
CA ALA A 240 -10.17 23.89 20.11
C ALA A 240 -9.24 24.87 20.85
N GLN A 241 -8.51 24.44 21.89
CA GLN A 241 -7.58 25.27 22.66
C GLN A 241 -6.08 24.98 22.40
N VAL A 242 -5.70 23.80 21.87
CA VAL A 242 -4.27 23.41 21.79
C VAL A 242 -3.62 23.79 20.47
N THR A 243 -4.37 23.74 19.36
CA THR A 243 -3.83 24.07 18.02
C THR A 243 -3.47 25.55 17.86
N ASP A 244 -4.04 26.45 18.67
CA ASP A 244 -3.77 27.89 18.59
C ASP A 244 -2.41 28.28 19.20
N THR A 245 -1.81 27.44 20.04
CA THR A 245 -0.66 27.86 20.86
C THR A 245 0.70 27.43 20.31
N LEU A 246 0.79 26.40 19.47
CA LEU A 246 2.09 25.74 19.23
C LEU A 246 2.80 25.98 17.90
N SER A 247 2.16 26.18 16.74
CA SER A 247 2.95 26.26 15.49
C SER A 247 2.18 26.70 14.24
N GLN A 248 1.94 28.00 14.05
CA GLN A 248 1.91 28.55 12.70
C GLN A 248 2.69 29.87 12.62
N PRO A 249 3.73 29.97 11.76
CA PRO A 249 4.19 31.28 11.31
C PRO A 249 3.01 31.98 10.59
N PRO A 250 2.82 33.30 10.79
CA PRO A 250 1.60 34.06 10.44
C PRO A 250 1.31 34.23 8.92
N SER A 251 1.79 33.35 8.05
CA SER A 251 1.80 33.56 6.59
C SER A 251 1.03 32.54 5.76
N GLN A 252 0.39 31.53 6.35
CA GLN A 252 -0.55 30.68 5.61
C GLN A 252 -1.99 30.87 6.11
N PRO A 253 -2.90 31.39 5.27
CA PRO A 253 -4.32 31.39 5.60
C PRO A 253 -4.78 29.95 5.71
N SER A 254 -5.13 29.51 6.93
CA SER A 254 -5.74 28.22 7.16
C SER A 254 -6.95 28.07 6.22
N PRO A 255 -6.98 27.11 5.27
CA PRO A 255 -8.02 27.05 4.23
C PRO A 255 -9.42 26.72 4.74
N ARG A 256 -9.58 26.48 6.04
CA ARG A 256 -10.85 26.19 6.67
C ARG A 256 -11.12 27.23 7.74
N GLY A 257 -11.60 28.40 7.30
CA GLY A 257 -12.37 29.28 8.17
C GLY A 257 -13.59 28.50 8.64
N LEU A 258 -13.47 27.90 9.83
CA LEU A 258 -14.58 27.30 10.55
C LEU A 258 -15.61 28.41 10.77
N SER A 259 -16.60 28.46 9.88
CA SER A 259 -17.72 29.37 10.00
C SER A 259 -18.45 29.02 11.30
N THR A 260 -18.28 29.88 12.30
CA THR A 260 -18.85 29.75 13.66
C THR A 260 -20.38 29.76 13.69
N ASN A 261 -21.03 29.86 12.53
CA ASN A 261 -22.46 30.12 12.41
C ASN A 261 -23.29 28.87 12.10
N ASN A 262 -22.67 27.72 11.87
CA ASN A 262 -23.41 26.45 11.78
C ASN A 262 -23.23 25.66 13.08
N PRO A 263 -24.32 25.36 13.82
CA PRO A 263 -24.25 24.41 14.93
C PRO A 263 -23.77 23.09 14.36
N GLN A 264 -22.52 22.72 14.66
CA GLN A 264 -22.01 21.43 14.24
C GLN A 264 -22.89 20.34 14.85
N PRO A 265 -23.26 19.29 14.07
CA PRO A 265 -23.94 18.13 14.64
C PRO A 265 -23.12 17.60 15.82
N PRO A 266 -23.75 16.95 16.82
CA PRO A 266 -23.01 16.40 17.94
C PRO A 266 -21.93 15.48 17.39
N THR A 267 -20.67 15.79 17.69
CA THR A 267 -19.52 15.05 17.16
C THR A 267 -19.64 13.56 17.47
N ILE A 268 -20.23 13.22 18.61
CA ILE A 268 -20.57 11.86 19.03
C ILE A 268 -21.54 11.17 18.06
N ASP A 269 -22.58 11.86 17.56
CA ASP A 269 -23.52 11.24 16.63
C ASP A 269 -22.81 10.87 15.32
N LEU A 270 -21.94 11.75 14.83
CA LEU A 270 -21.15 11.49 13.63
C LEU A 270 -20.23 10.28 13.82
N GLN A 271 -19.51 10.22 14.93
CA GLN A 271 -18.66 9.07 15.28
C GLN A 271 -19.46 7.76 15.33
N ARG A 272 -20.60 7.76 16.04
CA ARG A 272 -21.48 6.59 16.12
C ARG A 272 -22.02 6.16 14.76
N HIS A 273 -22.25 7.08 13.82
CA HIS A 273 -22.63 6.72 12.45
C HIS A 273 -21.49 6.02 11.70
N VAL A 274 -20.26 6.52 11.80
CA VAL A 274 -19.09 5.85 11.22
C VAL A 274 -18.93 4.46 11.81
N TYR A 275 -19.02 4.31 13.14
CA TYR A 275 -18.96 3.01 13.81
C TYR A 275 -20.08 2.06 13.39
N LYS A 276 -21.30 2.54 13.17
CA LYS A 276 -22.40 1.71 12.65
C LYS A 276 -22.09 1.17 11.25
N GLU A 277 -21.53 1.99 10.36
CA GLU A 277 -21.16 1.57 9.01
C GLU A 277 -20.04 0.52 9.03
N LEU A 278 -19.04 0.68 9.90
CA LEU A 278 -18.00 -0.32 10.14
C LEU A 278 -18.58 -1.61 10.75
N ALA A 279 -19.45 -1.50 11.77
CA ALA A 279 -20.10 -2.64 12.45
C ALA A 279 -21.03 -3.46 11.53
N ARG A 280 -21.47 -2.87 10.42
CA ARG A 280 -22.26 -3.53 9.38
C ARG A 280 -21.41 -4.52 8.58
N GLN A 281 -20.09 -4.36 8.56
CA GLN A 281 -19.14 -5.25 7.88
C GLN A 281 -18.87 -6.49 8.74
N LYS A 282 -19.80 -7.44 8.77
CA LYS A 282 -19.70 -8.64 9.64
C LYS A 282 -18.51 -9.56 9.36
N ASN A 283 -17.88 -9.41 8.19
CA ASN A 283 -16.67 -10.16 7.82
C ASN A 283 -15.37 -9.44 8.19
N LEU A 284 -15.46 -8.21 8.71
CA LEU A 284 -14.31 -7.37 9.05
C LEU A 284 -13.52 -8.05 10.17
N HIS A 285 -12.28 -8.39 9.85
CA HIS A 285 -11.31 -9.01 10.76
C HIS A 285 -10.01 -8.19 10.86
N ALA A 286 -9.76 -7.27 9.92
CA ALA A 286 -8.65 -6.33 10.00
C ALA A 286 -9.17 -4.88 9.81
N LEU A 287 -8.94 -4.04 10.81
CA LEU A 287 -9.30 -2.62 10.79
C LEU A 287 -8.04 -1.79 11.02
N ARG A 288 -7.62 -1.02 10.00
CA ARG A 288 -6.47 -0.12 10.08
C ARG A 288 -6.95 1.30 9.85
N LEU A 289 -6.77 2.15 10.85
CA LEU A 289 -7.13 3.55 10.83
C LEU A 289 -5.87 4.38 11.06
N GLY A 290 -5.89 5.62 10.56
CA GLY A 290 -4.78 6.55 10.71
C GLY A 290 -3.76 6.48 9.58
N ILE A 291 -2.63 7.15 9.77
CA ILE A 291 -1.59 7.28 8.76
C ILE A 291 -0.47 6.29 9.07
N PRO A 292 -0.17 5.35 8.17
CA PRO A 292 1.00 4.51 8.33
C PRO A 292 2.27 5.36 8.29
N LEU A 293 2.93 5.42 9.45
CA LEU A 293 4.27 5.96 9.53
C LEU A 293 5.21 5.01 8.81
N THR A 294 5.60 5.41 7.61
CA THR A 294 6.62 4.68 6.88
C THR A 294 7.96 4.76 7.63
N ALA A 295 8.68 3.64 7.69
CA ALA A 295 9.97 3.52 8.37
C ALA A 295 11.04 4.54 7.91
N SER A 296 10.84 5.27 6.81
CA SER A 296 11.71 6.38 6.45
C SER A 296 11.65 7.56 7.43
N TYR A 297 10.57 7.69 8.22
CA TYR A 297 10.52 8.66 9.32
C TYR A 297 11.35 8.20 10.52
N THR A 298 11.47 6.90 10.73
CA THR A 298 12.23 6.36 11.86
C THR A 298 13.73 6.36 11.63
N SER A 299 14.22 6.48 10.39
CA SER A 299 15.67 6.49 10.11
C SER A 299 16.40 7.75 10.58
N SER A 300 15.70 8.77 11.10
CA SER A 300 16.31 9.93 11.73
C SER A 300 16.10 9.91 13.24
N LEU A 301 16.48 8.79 13.89
CA LEU A 301 16.54 8.69 15.36
C LEU A 301 17.36 9.82 15.99
N THR A 302 18.29 10.41 15.22
CA THR A 302 19.12 11.55 15.63
C THR A 302 18.48 12.92 15.40
N ASN A 303 17.23 13.01 14.91
CA ASN A 303 16.58 14.32 14.71
C ASN A 303 16.06 14.88 16.05
N PRO A 304 16.65 15.96 16.60
CA PRO A 304 16.14 16.58 17.82
C PRO A 304 14.71 17.12 17.67
N ASN A 305 14.20 17.27 16.45
CA ASN A 305 12.83 17.70 16.17
C ASN A 305 11.84 16.53 15.99
N ARG A 306 12.21 15.28 16.29
CA ARG A 306 11.35 14.11 16.08
C ARG A 306 9.98 14.26 16.72
N GLU A 307 9.91 14.73 17.97
CA GLU A 307 8.63 14.92 18.68
C GLU A 307 7.74 15.97 17.99
N ALA A 308 8.33 17.07 17.53
CA ALA A 308 7.61 18.09 16.77
C ALA A 308 7.17 17.59 15.39
N GLU A 309 7.95 16.72 14.74
CA GLU A 309 7.57 16.09 13.47
C GLU A 309 6.46 15.06 13.64
N MET A 310 6.55 14.18 14.66
CA MET A 310 5.48 13.24 15.00
C MET A 310 4.19 13.98 15.36
N SER A 311 4.29 15.06 16.14
CA SER A 311 3.13 15.89 16.50
C SER A 311 2.46 16.55 15.29
N ARG A 312 3.18 16.75 14.19
CA ARG A 312 2.63 17.28 12.92
C ARG A 312 2.00 16.22 12.04
N CYS A 313 2.40 14.96 12.20
CA CYS A 313 1.82 13.82 11.48
C CYS A 313 0.61 13.24 12.22
N ARG A 314 0.53 13.44 13.54
CA ARG A 314 -0.56 12.97 14.38
C ARG A 314 -1.91 13.46 13.86
N GLN A 315 -2.81 12.51 13.63
CA GLN A 315 -4.16 12.75 13.19
C GLN A 315 -5.05 13.08 14.40
N TYR A 316 -5.46 14.34 14.49
CA TYR A 316 -6.29 14.85 15.58
C TYR A 316 -7.78 14.82 15.26
N ASP A 317 -8.17 15.08 14.01
CA ASP A 317 -9.55 15.09 13.53
C ASP A 317 -10.06 13.70 13.13
N CYS A 318 -9.69 12.68 13.91
CA CYS A 318 -9.90 11.27 13.64
C CYS A 318 -10.99 10.64 14.53
N LEU A 319 -11.37 9.40 14.22
CA LEU A 319 -12.31 8.62 15.03
C LEU A 319 -11.71 8.34 16.41
N GLU A 320 -12.42 8.74 17.48
CA GLU A 320 -12.00 8.51 18.86
C GLU A 320 -12.28 7.06 19.24
N MET A 321 -11.27 6.31 19.65
CA MET A 321 -11.39 4.89 20.02
C MET A 321 -11.83 4.71 21.49
N SER A 322 -13.02 5.21 21.84
CA SER A 322 -13.59 5.14 23.20
C SER A 322 -14.98 4.51 23.22
N LEU A 323 -15.42 4.02 24.38
CA LEU A 323 -16.78 3.47 24.49
C LEU A 323 -17.86 4.55 24.31
N SER A 324 -17.57 5.79 24.71
CA SER A 324 -18.50 6.91 24.60
C SER A 324 -18.72 7.36 23.15
N SER A 325 -17.70 7.23 22.30
CA SER A 325 -17.76 7.58 20.87
C SER A 325 -18.52 6.57 20.01
N GLY A 326 -18.70 5.35 20.50
CA GLY A 326 -19.39 4.27 19.78
C GLY A 326 -18.56 3.03 19.46
N MET A 327 -17.34 2.90 20.01
CA MET A 327 -16.54 1.68 19.83
C MET A 327 -17.30 0.42 20.26
N ASP A 328 -18.21 0.54 21.23
CA ASP A 328 -19.09 -0.54 21.70
C ASP A 328 -19.88 -1.23 20.58
N LEU A 329 -20.20 -0.49 19.51
CA LEU A 329 -20.93 -1.00 18.34
C LEU A 329 -20.15 -2.03 17.53
N LEU A 330 -18.82 -2.07 17.69
CA LEU A 330 -17.94 -3.03 17.02
C LEU A 330 -17.77 -4.35 17.80
N GLY A 331 -18.40 -4.49 18.97
CA GLY A 331 -18.21 -5.64 19.87
C GLY A 331 -18.59 -7.01 19.28
N ASP A 332 -19.44 -7.04 18.26
CA ASP A 332 -19.82 -8.27 17.55
C ASP A 332 -18.82 -8.69 16.45
N LEU A 333 -17.87 -7.82 16.10
CA LEU A 333 -16.87 -8.11 15.08
C LEU A 333 -15.77 -9.01 15.63
N ARG A 334 -15.29 -9.95 14.81
CA ARG A 334 -14.18 -10.84 15.15
C ARG A 334 -12.87 -10.26 14.62
N LEU A 335 -12.51 -9.10 15.15
CA LEU A 335 -11.26 -8.44 14.79
C LEU A 335 -10.07 -9.27 15.26
N VAL A 336 -9.17 -9.56 14.33
CA VAL A 336 -7.86 -10.20 14.54
C VAL A 336 -6.76 -9.15 14.49
N GLU A 337 -7.01 -8.02 13.81
CA GLU A 337 -6.04 -6.94 13.70
C GLU A 337 -6.74 -5.58 13.85
N VAL A 338 -6.22 -4.75 14.74
CA VAL A 338 -6.56 -3.33 14.86
C VAL A 338 -5.27 -2.53 14.84
N ALA A 339 -5.08 -1.74 13.78
CA ALA A 339 -3.96 -0.79 13.69
C ALA A 339 -4.52 0.62 13.80
N ILE A 340 -3.97 1.39 14.73
CA ILE A 340 -4.36 2.78 14.97
C ILE A 340 -3.08 3.60 14.90
N GLU A 341 -2.72 3.97 13.67
CA GLU A 341 -1.39 4.50 13.37
C GLU A 341 -1.42 6.02 13.39
N ASP A 342 -0.64 6.61 14.30
CA ASP A 342 -0.50 8.06 14.46
C ASP A 342 -1.83 8.81 14.65
N MET A 343 -2.81 8.15 15.25
CA MET A 343 -4.04 8.79 15.72
C MET A 343 -3.88 9.16 17.20
N GLU A 344 -4.42 10.30 17.59
CA GLU A 344 -4.53 10.61 19.02
C GLU A 344 -5.55 9.64 19.64
N VAL A 345 -5.13 8.70 20.47
CA VAL A 345 -6.06 7.77 21.15
C VAL A 345 -5.93 7.89 22.65
N THR A 346 -7.06 7.86 23.33
CA THR A 346 -7.13 7.82 24.79
C THR A 346 -7.73 6.49 25.20
N TYR A 347 -6.96 5.70 25.94
CA TYR A 347 -7.43 4.44 26.53
C TYR A 347 -7.67 4.66 28.02
N THR A 348 -8.78 4.17 28.53
CA THR A 348 -8.99 3.99 29.96
C THR A 348 -9.09 2.50 30.28
N ASP A 349 -8.98 2.14 31.56
CA ASP A 349 -9.15 0.76 32.02
C ASP A 349 -10.47 0.14 31.53
N ALA A 350 -11.52 0.95 31.34
CA ALA A 350 -12.81 0.49 30.84
C ALA A 350 -12.75 0.06 29.36
N GLU A 351 -12.03 0.80 28.51
CA GLU A 351 -11.80 0.40 27.12
C GLU A 351 -10.97 -0.89 27.04
N ASP A 352 -9.92 -1.01 27.85
CA ASP A 352 -9.06 -2.19 27.89
C ASP A 352 -9.80 -3.45 28.35
N GLU A 353 -10.60 -3.35 29.41
CA GLU A 353 -11.48 -4.43 29.87
C GLU A 353 -12.49 -4.82 28.78
N TRP A 354 -13.07 -3.83 28.09
CA TRP A 354 -14.02 -4.08 27.02
C TRP A 354 -13.37 -4.76 25.81
N MET A 355 -12.20 -4.31 25.37
CA MET A 355 -11.45 -4.87 24.25
C MET A 355 -10.99 -6.30 24.56
N THR A 356 -10.48 -6.54 25.78
CA THR A 356 -10.10 -7.88 26.24
C THR A 356 -11.28 -8.86 26.18
N LYS A 357 -12.48 -8.37 26.54
CA LYS A 357 -13.69 -9.18 26.55
C LYS A 357 -14.23 -9.50 25.15
N HIS A 358 -14.24 -8.53 24.24
CA HIS A 358 -14.89 -8.67 22.92
C HIS A 358 -13.91 -9.06 21.80
N TRP A 359 -12.64 -8.71 21.94
CA TRP A 359 -11.59 -8.95 20.95
C TRP A 359 -10.38 -9.68 21.57
N PRO A 360 -10.54 -10.84 22.22
CA PRO A 360 -9.47 -11.51 22.97
C PRO A 360 -8.27 -11.98 22.13
N TYR A 361 -8.39 -11.98 20.80
CA TYR A 361 -7.35 -12.44 19.86
C TYR A 361 -6.83 -11.32 18.96
N VAL A 362 -7.21 -10.08 19.23
CA VAL A 362 -6.80 -8.96 18.39
C VAL A 362 -5.32 -8.63 18.64
N TYR A 363 -4.59 -8.51 17.55
CA TYR A 363 -3.27 -7.91 17.54
C TYR A 363 -3.43 -6.40 17.37
N PHE A 364 -3.05 -5.65 18.39
CA PHE A 364 -2.98 -4.19 18.30
C PHE A 364 -1.63 -3.78 17.74
N GLN A 365 -1.64 -3.25 16.51
CA GLN A 365 -0.48 -2.59 15.97
C GLN A 365 -0.53 -1.11 16.39
N ILE A 366 0.00 -0.85 17.58
CA ILE A 366 0.37 0.49 18.01
C ILE A 366 1.84 0.61 17.63
N TYR A 367 2.17 1.40 16.62
CA TYR A 367 3.59 1.67 16.33
C TYR A 367 4.21 2.25 17.61
N PRO A 368 5.19 1.58 18.22
CA PRO A 368 5.68 1.99 19.52
C PRO A 368 6.37 3.36 19.38
N GLU A 369 6.00 4.29 20.28
CA GLU A 369 6.80 5.50 20.52
C GLU A 369 8.26 5.10 20.89
N SER A 370 8.46 3.90 21.41
CA SER A 370 9.75 3.30 21.75
C SER A 370 10.14 2.14 20.82
N TYR A 371 10.68 2.47 19.64
CA TYR A 371 11.96 1.81 19.30
C TYR A 371 13.01 2.46 20.21
N GLU A 372 12.95 2.19 21.52
CA GLU A 372 14.18 1.99 22.27
C GLU A 372 14.75 0.72 21.64
N LEU A 373 15.46 0.92 20.53
CA LEU A 373 16.40 -0.09 20.10
C LEU A 373 17.21 -0.42 21.35
N ASP A 374 17.43 -1.71 21.58
CA ASP A 374 18.55 -2.21 22.36
C ASP A 374 19.87 -1.71 21.72
N GLU A 375 20.06 -0.39 21.64
CA GLU A 375 21.35 0.26 21.70
C GLU A 375 21.92 -0.16 23.06
N LEU A 376 22.61 -1.30 23.07
CA LEU A 376 23.76 -1.65 23.93
C LEU A 376 23.86 -3.18 24.14
N GLU A 377 23.94 -3.96 23.06
CA GLU A 377 24.71 -5.22 23.09
C GLU A 377 25.51 -5.46 21.78
N MET A 378 25.78 -4.39 21.02
CA MET A 378 26.77 -4.42 19.93
C MET A 378 28.09 -3.71 20.31
N SER A 379 28.32 -3.38 21.59
CA SER A 379 29.57 -2.77 22.07
C SER A 379 30.62 -3.77 22.58
N GLU A 380 30.42 -5.08 22.41
CA GLU A 380 31.46 -6.09 22.66
C GLU A 380 31.69 -6.95 21.40
N VAL A 381 32.01 -6.29 20.28
CA VAL A 381 32.95 -6.93 19.37
C VAL A 381 34.31 -6.65 19.98
N GLU A 382 34.81 -7.59 20.80
CA GLU A 382 36.20 -7.63 21.21
C GLU A 382 37.05 -7.32 19.98
N GLU A 383 37.88 -6.28 20.08
CA GLU A 383 39.01 -6.09 19.20
C GLU A 383 39.82 -7.38 19.25
N VAL A 384 39.62 -8.26 18.28
CA VAL A 384 40.57 -9.34 18.01
C VAL A 384 41.81 -8.62 17.54
N GLU A 385 42.76 -8.43 18.46
CA GLU A 385 44.14 -8.08 18.14
C GLU A 385 44.62 -9.08 17.09
N VAL A 386 44.68 -8.63 15.84
CA VAL A 386 45.37 -9.35 14.78
C VAL A 386 46.85 -9.17 15.10
N GLU A 387 47.44 -10.15 15.78
CA GLU A 387 48.89 -10.28 15.87
C GLU A 387 49.43 -10.37 14.44
N GLU A 388 50.14 -9.32 14.02
CA GLU A 388 50.94 -9.32 12.79
C GLU A 388 52.08 -10.34 12.97
N GLU A 389 51.93 -11.52 12.38
CA GLU A 389 53.06 -12.43 12.17
C GLU A 389 54.00 -11.81 11.13
N GLU A 390 55.10 -11.22 11.62
CA GLU A 390 56.31 -10.93 10.86
C GLU A 390 56.92 -12.26 10.38
N GLU A 391 56.67 -12.68 9.14
CA GLU A 391 57.47 -13.72 8.49
C GLU A 391 58.76 -13.11 7.93
N GLU A 392 59.86 -13.49 8.58
CA GLU A 392 61.26 -13.21 8.23
C GLU A 392 61.61 -13.73 6.82
N GLU A 393 62.05 -12.83 5.93
CA GLU A 393 62.81 -13.19 4.73
C GLU A 393 64.25 -13.53 5.15
N GLU A 394 64.56 -14.81 5.36
CA GLU A 394 65.94 -15.29 5.44
C GLU A 394 66.52 -15.57 4.04
N GLU A 395 67.67 -14.95 3.80
CA GLU A 395 68.61 -15.14 2.71
C GLU A 395 69.12 -16.58 2.63
N GLU A 396 69.19 -17.16 1.42
CA GLU A 396 70.27 -18.10 1.08
C GLU A 396 70.76 -17.82 -0.35
N GLU A 397 71.89 -17.10 -0.42
CA GLU A 397 72.89 -17.20 -1.48
C GLU A 397 73.56 -18.61 -1.45
N GLU A 398 74.38 -18.88 -2.48
CA GLU A 398 75.26 -20.05 -2.69
C GLU A 398 74.63 -21.22 -3.50
N GLU A 399 75.28 -21.86 -4.47
CA GLU A 399 76.62 -21.71 -5.05
C GLU A 399 76.65 -22.48 -6.40
N GLU A 400 77.76 -22.29 -7.11
CA GLU A 400 78.23 -22.82 -8.39
C GLU A 400 78.03 -24.33 -8.67
N VAL A 401 77.77 -24.68 -9.95
CA VAL A 401 78.66 -25.41 -10.91
C VAL A 401 77.86 -26.01 -12.07
#